data_AF-A0A7S3XP59-F1
#
_entry.id   AF-A0A7S3XP59-F1
#
_cell.length_a   1.000
_cell.length_b   1.000
_cell.length_c   1.000
_cell.angle_alpha   90.00
_cell.angle_beta   90.00
_cell.angle_gamma   90.00
#
_symmetry.space_group_name_H-M   'P 1'
#
loop_
_entity.id
_entity.type
_entity.pdbx_description
1 polymer ?
#
loop_
_entity_poly.entity_id
_entity_poly.type
_entity_poly.pdbx_seq_one_letter_code
_entity_poly.pdbx_strand_id
1 'polypeptide(L)'
;MTLINKTISSAIRFPKGRRWPSLMLHGPPSKFKGHDAIMVLVPCPVLSSASNDGDQGPSFQQQIKNLKQQARDLVLRRFTEAGMTDFESHIVDEFIYSPVEWKARYNLGRGAVFGLAHGLDQLAVFRPGAAHPRVAGLYRVGASARPGNGVPLVMIGAEKTADLIIQKEL
;
A
#
# COMPACT_ATOMS: atom_id res chain seq x y z
N MET A 1 -6.18 1.16 8.37
CA MET A 1 -6.70 -0.05 9.03
C MET A 1 -7.55 0.44 10.17
N THR A 2 -8.82 0.09 10.16
CA THR A 2 -9.84 0.63 11.06
C THR A 2 -10.49 -0.57 11.77
N LEU A 3 -10.52 -0.54 13.10
CA LEU A 3 -11.18 -1.54 13.94
C LEU A 3 -12.58 -1.01 14.28
N ILE A 4 -13.60 -1.86 14.11
CA ILE A 4 -14.98 -1.47 14.36
C ILE A 4 -15.68 -2.43 15.35
N ASN A 5 -16.59 -1.90 16.17
CA ASN A 5 -17.35 -2.66 17.19
C ASN A 5 -18.66 -3.28 16.65
N LYS A 6 -18.71 -3.58 15.35
CA LYS A 6 -19.91 -4.16 14.73
C LYS A 6 -19.51 -5.30 13.83
N THR A 7 -20.21 -6.42 13.99
CA THR A 7 -20.04 -7.59 13.13
C THR A 7 -20.66 -7.32 11.75
N ILE A 8 -19.84 -6.93 10.78
CA ILE A 8 -20.05 -6.81 9.34
C ILE A 8 -20.67 -8.08 8.74
N SER A 9 -20.39 -9.25 9.33
CA SER A 9 -20.86 -10.55 8.82
C SER A 9 -22.38 -10.68 8.71
N SER A 10 -23.19 -9.83 9.34
CA SER A 10 -24.66 -9.87 9.22
C SER A 10 -25.26 -8.70 8.42
N ALA A 11 -24.48 -7.64 8.14
CA ALA A 11 -25.02 -6.39 7.59
C ALA A 11 -24.62 -6.11 6.13
N ILE A 12 -23.50 -6.67 5.62
CA ILE A 12 -23.08 -6.42 4.24
C ILE A 12 -23.59 -7.52 3.31
N ARG A 13 -24.82 -7.35 2.81
CA ARG A 13 -25.15 -7.88 1.48
C ARG A 13 -24.49 -6.97 0.47
N PHE A 14 -23.28 -7.33 0.03
CA PHE A 14 -22.69 -6.70 -1.15
C PHE A 14 -23.68 -6.85 -2.32
N PRO A 15 -24.19 -5.76 -2.91
CA PRO A 15 -25.01 -5.88 -4.10
C PRO A 15 -24.16 -6.55 -5.18
N LYS A 16 -24.54 -7.77 -5.59
CA LYS A 16 -23.86 -8.52 -6.66
C LYS A 16 -23.71 -7.59 -7.87
N GLY A 17 -22.47 -7.33 -8.29
CA GLY A 17 -22.16 -6.63 -9.53
C GLY A 17 -21.64 -5.19 -9.43
N ARG A 18 -21.57 -4.56 -8.23
CA ARG A 18 -20.96 -3.23 -8.10
C ARG A 18 -19.46 -3.32 -7.77
N ARG A 19 -18.60 -3.19 -8.78
CA ARG A 19 -17.16 -2.91 -8.60
C ARG A 19 -17.02 -1.43 -8.23
N TRP A 20 -16.40 -1.14 -7.09
CA TRP A 20 -15.97 0.22 -6.75
C TRP A 20 -14.53 0.38 -7.21
N PRO A 21 -14.24 1.06 -8.35
CA PRO A 21 -12.92 1.09 -8.94
C PRO A 21 -11.85 1.81 -8.09
N SER A 22 -12.24 2.46 -6.99
CA SER A 22 -11.38 3.33 -6.18
C SER A 22 -11.13 2.87 -4.75
N LEU A 23 -11.70 1.73 -4.29
CA LEU A 23 -11.52 1.25 -2.92
C LEU A 23 -11.37 -0.27 -2.88
N MET A 24 -10.31 -0.76 -2.25
CA MET A 24 -10.15 -2.18 -1.91
C MET A 24 -10.43 -2.37 -0.42
N LEU A 25 -11.34 -3.28 -0.10
CA LEU A 25 -11.72 -3.65 1.25
C LEU A 25 -11.22 -5.05 1.57
N HIS A 26 -10.50 -5.20 2.68
CA HIS A 26 -10.11 -6.50 3.22
C HIS A 26 -10.47 -6.56 4.70
N GLY A 27 -11.22 -7.60 5.09
CA GLY A 27 -11.67 -7.80 6.47
C GLY A 27 -11.04 -9.03 7.10
N PRO A 28 -9.80 -8.96 7.61
CA PRO A 28 -9.25 -10.07 8.37
C PRO A 28 -10.09 -10.26 9.65
N PRO A 29 -10.25 -11.50 10.13
CA PRO A 29 -11.02 -11.75 11.34
C PRO A 29 -10.42 -10.96 12.51
N SER A 30 -11.24 -10.16 13.19
CA SER A 30 -10.83 -9.47 14.41
C SER A 30 -10.53 -10.49 15.50
N LYS A 31 -9.50 -10.22 16.31
CA LYS A 31 -9.24 -10.98 17.54
C LYS A 31 -10.25 -10.67 18.64
N PHE A 32 -10.94 -9.53 18.57
CA PHE A 32 -11.93 -9.11 19.55
C PHE A 32 -13.33 -9.62 19.17
N LYS A 33 -13.96 -10.35 20.08
CA LYS A 33 -15.31 -10.90 19.88
C LYS A 33 -16.30 -9.76 19.59
N GLY A 34 -17.17 -9.95 18.59
CA GLY A 34 -18.19 -8.97 18.18
C GLY A 34 -17.67 -7.80 17.33
N HIS A 35 -16.35 -7.69 17.15
CA HIS A 35 -15.72 -6.64 16.36
C HIS A 35 -15.29 -7.17 14.99
N ASP A 36 -15.10 -6.26 14.04
CA ASP A 36 -14.44 -6.55 12.76
C ASP A 36 -13.27 -5.61 12.52
N ALA A 37 -12.27 -6.11 11.80
CA ALA A 37 -11.17 -5.30 11.32
C ALA A 37 -11.37 -5.03 9.83
N ILE A 38 -11.23 -3.78 9.40
CA ILE A 38 -11.33 -3.38 8.00
C ILE A 38 -10.02 -2.71 7.58
N MET A 39 -9.45 -3.18 6.48
CA MET A 39 -8.41 -2.47 5.75
C MET A 39 -9.01 -1.87 4.48
N VAL A 40 -8.80 -0.57 4.30
CA VAL A 40 -9.23 0.17 3.12
C VAL A 40 -8.00 0.72 2.41
N LEU A 41 -7.88 0.48 1.11
CA LEU A 41 -6.86 1.09 0.26
C LEU A 41 -7.48 2.20 -0.58
N VAL A 42 -6.94 3.41 -0.44
CA VAL A 42 -7.33 4.59 -1.21
C VAL A 42 -6.17 4.99 -2.12
N PRO A 43 -6.36 5.05 -3.46
CA PRO A 43 -5.36 5.59 -4.35
C PRO A 43 -5.00 7.02 -3.97
N CYS A 44 -3.70 7.31 -3.86
CA CYS A 44 -3.19 8.64 -3.57
C CYS A 44 -1.91 8.90 -4.37
N PRO A 45 -1.56 10.17 -4.63
CA PRO A 45 -0.32 10.50 -5.32
C PRO A 45 0.91 10.08 -4.49
N VAL A 46 1.99 9.72 -5.17
CA VAL A 46 3.32 9.55 -4.55
C VAL A 46 3.84 10.90 -4.05
N LEU A 47 4.78 10.86 -3.10
CA LEU A 47 5.42 12.08 -2.63
C LEU A 47 6.16 12.77 -3.79
N SER A 48 5.87 14.05 -4.01
CA SER A 48 6.61 14.93 -4.90
C SER A 48 7.47 15.87 -4.06
N SER A 49 8.69 16.12 -4.51
CA SER A 49 9.65 17.04 -3.86
C SER A 49 9.28 18.52 -4.06
N ALA A 50 8.01 18.83 -4.32
CA ALA A 50 7.56 20.11 -4.86
C ALA A 50 7.16 21.14 -3.78
N SER A 51 7.36 20.83 -2.50
CA SER A 51 7.09 21.80 -1.44
C SER A 51 8.24 22.80 -1.32
N ASN A 52 7.91 24.09 -1.36
CA ASN A 52 8.88 25.19 -1.25
C ASN A 52 9.66 25.18 0.09
N ASP A 53 9.14 24.47 1.10
CA ASP A 53 9.68 24.32 2.44
C ASP A 53 10.25 22.91 2.71
N GLY A 54 10.37 22.08 1.68
CA GLY A 54 10.93 20.72 1.75
C GLY A 54 9.98 19.67 2.34
N ASP A 55 10.40 18.39 2.30
CA ASP A 55 9.63 17.19 2.71
C ASP A 55 9.25 17.15 4.21
N GLN A 56 9.53 18.21 4.98
CA GLN A 56 9.21 18.33 6.41
C GLN A 56 8.61 19.68 6.79
N GLY A 57 8.45 20.58 5.83
CA GLY A 57 7.94 21.93 6.08
C GLY A 57 6.45 21.93 6.43
N PRO A 58 5.97 23.02 7.06
CA PRO A 58 4.57 23.14 7.50
C PRO A 58 3.56 23.01 6.36
N SER A 59 3.87 23.47 5.15
CA SER A 59 3.01 23.31 3.96
C SER A 59 2.87 21.84 3.59
N PHE A 60 3.98 21.09 3.58
CA PHE A 60 3.98 19.66 3.32
C PHE A 60 3.18 18.88 4.37
N GLN A 61 3.39 19.18 5.66
CA GLN A 61 2.63 18.54 6.74
C GLN A 61 1.12 18.79 6.62
N GLN A 62 0.74 20.02 6.27
CA GLN A 62 -0.66 20.37 6.05
C GLN A 62 -1.25 19.64 4.83
N GLN A 63 -0.50 19.52 3.73
CA GLN A 63 -0.92 18.76 2.55
C GLN A 63 -1.20 17.29 2.91
N ILE A 64 -0.31 16.65 3.67
CA ILE A 64 -0.48 15.25 4.10
C ILE A 64 -1.67 15.10 5.05
N LYS A 65 -1.86 16.05 5.97
CA LYS A 65 -3.04 16.08 6.85
C LYS A 65 -4.34 16.17 6.03
N ASN A 66 -4.38 17.07 5.05
CA ASN A 66 -5.53 17.22 4.15
C ASN A 66 -5.77 15.96 3.33
N LEU A 67 -4.72 15.32 2.81
CA LEU A 67 -4.82 14.07 2.04
C LEU A 67 -5.44 12.95 2.89
N LYS A 68 -5.00 12.78 4.13
CA LYS A 68 -5.57 11.80 5.06
C LYS A 68 -7.05 12.06 5.33
N GLN A 69 -7.42 13.32 5.58
CA GLN A 69 -8.81 13.68 5.84
C GLN A 69 -9.69 13.41 4.62
N GLN A 70 -9.28 13.83 3.42
CA GLN A 70 -10.02 13.57 2.18
C GLN A 70 -10.21 12.08 1.92
N ALA A 71 -9.17 11.27 2.19
CA ALA A 71 -9.27 9.82 2.08
C ALA A 71 -10.28 9.24 3.08
N ARG A 72 -10.26 9.68 4.34
CA ARG A 72 -11.21 9.26 5.38
C ARG A 72 -12.64 9.62 5.00
N ASP A 73 -12.88 10.86 4.59
CA ASP A 73 -14.21 11.35 4.20
C ASP A 73 -14.75 10.58 2.99
N LEU A 74 -13.88 10.27 2.01
CA LEU A 74 -14.23 9.43 0.87
C LEU A 74 -14.65 8.03 1.32
N VAL A 75 -13.92 7.41 2.25
CA VAL A 75 -14.25 6.09 2.78
C VAL A 75 -15.60 6.11 3.50
N LEU A 76 -15.82 7.06 4.42
CA LEU A 76 -17.07 7.20 5.16
C LEU A 76 -18.26 7.39 4.21
N ARG A 77 -18.12 8.31 3.24
CA ARG A 77 -19.15 8.54 2.21
C ARG A 77 -19.50 7.26 1.46
N ARG A 78 -18.50 6.42 1.13
CA ARG A 78 -18.71 5.18 0.38
C ARG A 78 -19.41 4.11 1.19
N PHE A 79 -19.14 4.03 2.49
CA PHE A 79 -19.90 3.19 3.41
C PHE A 79 -21.36 3.67 3.54
N THR A 80 -21.58 4.98 3.63
CA THR A 80 -22.92 5.57 3.61
C THR A 80 -23.67 5.25 2.31
N GLU A 81 -23.04 5.42 1.14
CA GLU A 81 -23.59 5.06 -0.18
C GLU A 81 -23.89 3.55 -0.30
N ALA A 82 -23.18 2.70 0.45
CA ALA A 82 -23.41 1.26 0.53
C ALA A 82 -24.51 0.87 1.54
N GLY A 83 -25.12 1.83 2.24
CA GLY A 83 -26.19 1.61 3.21
C GLY A 83 -25.74 1.54 4.67
N MET A 84 -24.45 1.74 4.96
CA MET A 84 -23.92 1.79 6.33
C MET A 84 -23.84 3.24 6.80
N THR A 85 -24.99 3.86 7.05
CA THR A 85 -25.11 5.27 7.43
C THR A 85 -24.55 5.58 8.82
N ASP A 86 -24.45 4.57 9.68
CA ASP A 86 -23.92 4.67 11.04
C ASP A 86 -22.45 4.22 11.15
N PHE A 87 -21.74 3.99 10.04
CA PHE A 87 -20.40 3.38 10.06
C PHE A 87 -19.39 4.11 10.95
N GLU A 88 -19.37 5.45 10.91
CA GLU A 88 -18.42 6.25 11.69
C GLU A 88 -18.55 6.04 13.20
N SER A 89 -19.78 5.86 13.72
CA SER A 89 -20.00 5.66 15.15
C SER A 89 -19.57 4.28 15.65
N HIS A 90 -19.32 3.33 14.73
CA HIS A 90 -18.82 2.00 15.06
C HIS A 90 -17.29 1.91 15.05
N ILE A 91 -16.58 2.97 14.65
CA ILE A 91 -15.11 3.01 14.64
C ILE A 91 -14.60 3.09 16.09
N VAL A 92 -13.88 2.06 16.52
CA VAL A 92 -13.24 2.00 17.85
C VAL A 92 -11.82 2.51 17.79
N ASP A 93 -11.10 2.12 16.74
CA ASP A 93 -9.70 2.49 16.54
C ASP A 93 -9.41 2.66 15.05
N GLU A 94 -8.53 3.59 14.71
CA GLU A 94 -8.23 3.95 13.32
C GLU A 94 -6.75 4.29 13.12
N PHE A 95 -6.12 3.57 12.19
CA PHE A 95 -4.76 3.81 11.73
C PHE A 95 -4.74 4.21 10.26
N ILE A 96 -4.26 5.41 9.97
CA ILE A 96 -4.09 5.92 8.60
C ILE A 96 -2.61 6.00 8.25
N TYR A 97 -2.17 5.13 7.33
CA TYR A 97 -0.82 5.14 6.78
C TYR A 97 -0.81 5.87 5.43
N SER A 98 -0.22 7.05 5.38
CA SER A 98 0.00 7.82 4.14
C SER A 98 1.37 7.49 3.54
N PRO A 99 1.67 7.98 2.32
CA PRO A 99 2.98 7.78 1.69
C PRO A 99 4.17 8.22 2.56
N VAL A 100 3.99 9.19 3.47
CA VAL A 100 5.03 9.61 4.43
C VAL A 100 5.35 8.50 5.43
N GLU A 101 4.34 7.91 6.06
CA GLU A 101 4.56 6.81 7.00
C GLU A 101 5.16 5.59 6.29
N TRP A 102 4.73 5.31 5.05
CA TRP A 102 5.31 4.23 4.25
C TRP A 102 6.79 4.48 3.89
N LYS A 103 7.14 5.71 3.50
CA LYS A 103 8.53 6.13 3.26
C LYS A 103 9.37 5.97 4.53
N ALA A 104 8.90 6.48 5.66
CA ALA A 104 9.63 6.43 6.92
C ALA A 104 9.83 4.99 7.43
N ARG A 105 8.80 4.14 7.33
CA ARG A 105 8.82 2.78 7.90
C ARG A 105 9.60 1.77 7.06
N TYR A 106 9.55 1.90 5.73
CA TYR A 106 10.10 0.88 4.81
C TYR A 106 11.14 1.44 3.83
N ASN A 107 11.61 2.68 4.06
CA ASN A 107 12.56 3.37 3.20
C ASN A 107 12.14 3.39 1.72
N LEU A 108 10.84 3.58 1.46
CA LEU A 108 10.30 3.55 0.11
C LEU A 108 10.59 4.86 -0.62
N GLY A 109 11.18 4.73 -1.82
CA GLY A 109 11.31 5.85 -2.74
C GLY A 109 9.95 6.50 -3.00
N ARG A 110 9.84 7.80 -2.67
CA ARG A 110 8.63 8.61 -2.83
C ARG A 110 7.38 8.05 -2.13
N GLY A 111 7.54 7.14 -1.15
CA GLY A 111 6.43 6.49 -0.47
C GLY A 111 5.63 5.50 -1.33
N ALA A 112 6.19 5.03 -2.45
CA ALA A 112 5.50 4.13 -3.38
C ALA A 112 5.44 2.69 -2.84
N VAL A 113 4.26 2.27 -2.36
CA VAL A 113 4.02 0.96 -1.73
C VAL A 113 4.27 -0.22 -2.67
N PHE A 114 4.08 -0.03 -3.98
CA PHE A 114 4.25 -1.08 -4.99
C PHE A 114 5.54 -0.97 -5.82
N GLY A 115 6.48 -0.12 -5.39
CA GLY A 115 7.75 0.10 -6.09
C GLY A 115 7.57 0.83 -7.42
N LEU A 116 8.34 0.41 -8.43
CA LEU A 116 8.22 0.92 -9.80
C LEU A 116 6.83 0.60 -10.35
N ALA A 117 6.23 1.56 -11.06
CA ALA A 117 4.94 1.41 -11.72
C ALA A 117 4.99 0.36 -12.85
N HIS A 118 3.84 0.15 -13.49
CA HIS A 118 3.67 -0.81 -14.59
C HIS A 118 3.48 -0.10 -15.94
N GLY A 119 4.23 0.99 -16.17
CA GLY A 119 4.36 1.54 -17.52
C GLY A 119 5.01 0.53 -18.46
N LEU A 120 4.81 0.69 -19.78
CA LEU A 120 5.45 -0.17 -20.79
C LEU A 120 6.99 -0.14 -20.68
N ASP A 121 7.54 0.99 -20.22
CA ASP A 121 8.94 1.23 -19.89
C ASP A 121 9.38 0.63 -18.54
N GLN A 122 8.45 0.15 -17.71
CA GLN A 122 8.69 -0.41 -16.37
C GLN A 122 8.25 -1.88 -16.26
N LEU A 123 8.01 -2.52 -17.42
CA LEU A 123 7.84 -3.96 -17.55
C LEU A 123 9.08 -4.71 -17.03
N ALA A 124 8.90 -5.98 -16.66
CA ALA A 124 9.94 -6.83 -16.06
C ALA A 124 11.27 -6.79 -16.84
N VAL A 125 11.24 -6.67 -18.17
CA VAL A 125 12.43 -6.62 -19.02
C VAL A 125 13.26 -5.35 -18.81
N PHE A 126 12.71 -4.24 -18.31
CA PHE A 126 13.44 -2.99 -18.07
C PHE A 126 13.81 -2.76 -16.61
N ARG A 127 13.34 -3.62 -15.70
CA ARG A 127 13.68 -3.51 -14.28
C ARG A 127 15.15 -3.84 -14.01
N PRO A 128 15.75 -3.27 -12.96
CA PRO A 128 17.05 -3.68 -12.44
C PRO A 128 17.20 -5.22 -12.31
N GLY A 129 18.22 -5.79 -12.96
CA GLY A 129 18.58 -7.20 -12.78
C GLY A 129 19.20 -7.49 -11.41
N ALA A 130 19.25 -8.77 -11.05
CA ALA A 130 19.74 -9.23 -9.74
C ALA A 130 21.17 -8.75 -9.44
N ALA A 131 22.15 -9.03 -10.30
CA ALA A 131 23.51 -8.51 -10.12
C ALA A 131 23.63 -7.02 -10.50
N HIS A 132 24.46 -6.28 -9.76
CA HIS A 132 24.80 -4.91 -10.11
C HIS A 132 25.89 -4.90 -11.22
N PRO A 133 25.71 -4.13 -12.31
CA PRO A 133 26.60 -4.22 -13.47
C PRO A 133 28.01 -3.64 -13.24
N ARG A 134 28.20 -2.81 -12.19
CA ARG A 134 29.46 -2.10 -11.92
C ARG A 134 30.13 -2.46 -10.59
N VAL A 135 29.45 -3.20 -9.73
CA VAL A 135 29.94 -3.49 -8.36
C VAL A 135 29.87 -4.99 -8.17
N ALA A 136 31.03 -5.63 -8.13
CA ALA A 136 31.14 -7.07 -7.89
C ALA A 136 30.62 -7.39 -6.48
N GLY A 137 29.90 -8.52 -6.34
CA GLY A 137 29.31 -8.94 -5.08
C GLY A 137 28.05 -8.18 -4.64
N LEU A 138 27.61 -7.15 -5.38
CA LEU A 138 26.38 -6.43 -5.06
C LEU A 138 25.18 -7.00 -5.84
N TYR A 139 24.15 -7.41 -5.09
CA TYR A 139 22.91 -7.97 -5.62
C TYR A 139 21.69 -7.17 -5.17
N ARG A 140 20.61 -7.23 -5.96
CA ARG A 140 19.35 -6.52 -5.76
C ARG A 140 18.20 -7.51 -5.75
N VAL A 141 17.36 -7.43 -4.72
CA VAL A 141 16.14 -8.22 -4.56
C VAL A 141 14.95 -7.33 -4.18
N GLY A 142 13.74 -7.85 -4.30
CA GLY A 142 12.52 -7.15 -3.88
C GLY A 142 11.68 -6.58 -5.03
N ALA A 143 10.63 -5.85 -4.66
CA ALA A 143 9.56 -5.43 -5.57
C ALA A 143 9.99 -4.45 -6.68
N SER A 144 11.16 -3.83 -6.55
CA SER A 144 11.72 -2.89 -7.55
C SER A 144 12.77 -3.54 -8.45
N ALA A 145 13.14 -4.80 -8.20
CA ALA A 145 14.05 -5.58 -9.04
C ALA A 145 13.26 -6.51 -9.98
N ARG A 146 13.95 -7.13 -10.93
CA ARG A 146 13.38 -8.26 -11.70
C ARG A 146 13.10 -9.43 -10.76
N PRO A 147 11.95 -10.12 -10.87
CA PRO A 147 10.97 -10.07 -11.97
C PRO A 147 9.87 -9.00 -11.83
N GLY A 148 9.56 -8.50 -10.63
CA GLY A 148 8.47 -7.55 -10.46
C GLY A 148 8.02 -7.37 -9.02
N ASN A 149 6.89 -6.69 -8.84
CA ASN A 149 6.23 -6.54 -7.54
C ASN A 149 5.19 -7.64 -7.28
N GLY A 150 4.74 -7.75 -6.04
CA GLY A 150 3.84 -8.81 -5.59
C GLY A 150 4.59 -9.95 -4.93
N VAL A 151 3.98 -10.55 -3.89
CA VAL A 151 4.63 -11.54 -3.02
C VAL A 151 5.25 -12.70 -3.82
N PRO A 152 4.54 -13.34 -4.77
CA PRO A 152 5.13 -14.45 -5.53
C PRO A 152 6.36 -14.03 -6.35
N LEU A 153 6.29 -12.87 -7.02
CA LEU A 153 7.39 -12.37 -7.87
C LEU A 153 8.61 -11.97 -7.04
N VAL A 154 8.39 -11.37 -5.87
CA VAL A 154 9.47 -11.05 -4.93
C VAL A 154 10.17 -12.31 -4.44
N MET A 155 9.41 -13.36 -4.08
CA MET A 155 9.98 -14.63 -3.62
C MET A 155 10.79 -15.32 -4.71
N ILE A 156 10.27 -15.40 -5.95
CA ILE A 156 10.99 -15.96 -7.10
C ILE A 156 12.26 -15.16 -7.40
N GLY A 157 12.20 -13.83 -7.31
CA GLY A 157 13.37 -12.98 -7.51
C GLY A 157 14.45 -13.21 -6.45
N ALA A 158 14.06 -13.43 -5.20
CA ALA A 158 14.98 -13.74 -4.11
C ALA A 158 15.66 -15.10 -4.31
N GLU A 159 14.89 -16.14 -4.64
CA GLU A 159 15.39 -17.48 -4.95
C GLU A 159 16.43 -17.44 -6.08
N LYS A 160 16.07 -16.85 -7.23
CA LYS A 160 17.00 -16.73 -8.37
C LYS A 160 18.27 -15.94 -8.06
N THR A 161 18.17 -14.97 -7.16
CA THR A 161 19.35 -14.20 -6.74
C THR A 161 20.24 -15.03 -5.83
N ALA A 162 19.67 -15.84 -4.94
CA ALA A 162 20.42 -16.77 -4.11
C ALA A 162 21.15 -17.82 -4.96
N ASP A 163 20.47 -18.43 -5.93
CA ASP A 163 21.09 -19.39 -6.86
C ASP A 163 22.28 -18.78 -7.61
N LEU A 164 22.13 -17.54 -8.09
CA LEU A 164 23.19 -16.81 -8.78
C LEU A 164 24.42 -16.56 -7.90
N ILE A 165 24.21 -16.30 -6.61
CA ILE A 165 25.30 -16.10 -5.65
C ILE A 165 26.03 -17.43 -5.44
N ILE A 166 25.29 -18.51 -5.16
CA ILE A 166 25.85 -19.84 -4.92
C ILE A 166 26.68 -20.32 -6.13
N GLN A 167 26.17 -20.12 -7.35
CA GLN A 167 26.89 -20.51 -8.58
C GLN A 167 28.17 -19.70 -8.85
N LYS A 168 28.33 -18.52 -8.23
CA LYS A 168 29.51 -17.66 -8.43
C LYS A 168 30.56 -17.83 -7.33
N GLU A 169 30.19 -18.39 -6.19
CA GLU A 169 31.09 -18.64 -5.06
C GLU A 169 31.65 -20.09 -5.03
N LEU A 170 31.08 -20.99 -5.85
CA LEU A 170 31.63 -22.30 -6.19
C LEU A 170 32.49 -22.24 -7.46
#